data_AF-A0A352UCI5-F1
#
_entry.id   AF-A0A352UCI5-F1
#
_cell.length_a   1.000
_cell.length_b   1.000
_cell.length_c   1.000
_cell.angle_alpha   90.00
_cell.angle_beta   90.00
_cell.angle_gamma   90.00
#
_symmetry.space_group_name_H-M   'P 1'
#
loop_
_entity.id
_entity.type
_entity.pdbx_description
1 polymer ?
#
loop_
_entity_poly.entity_id
_entity_poly.type
_entity_poly.pdbx_seq_one_letter_code
_entity_poly.pdbx_strand_id
1 'polypeptide(L)'
;EAIKKWNPVDQYTGGVEHAVMHLLYARFFTKALRDLGLIDFDEPFVRLFNQGTIIYQHQKMSKSRGNVIAPDDYVSEVGADVVRSYLMFLGPWEAGGDWS
;
A
#
# COMPACT_ATOMS: atom_id res chain seq x y z
N GLU A 1 -20.98 10.74 -12.90
CA GLU A 1 -20.09 10.28 -14.00
C GLU A 1 -18.75 9.72 -13.51
N ALA A 2 -17.98 10.45 -12.70
CA ALA A 2 -16.66 10.00 -12.23
C ALA A 2 -16.66 8.63 -11.52
N ILE A 3 -17.66 8.35 -10.66
CA ILE A 3 -17.76 7.07 -9.94
C ILE A 3 -17.77 5.88 -10.91
N LYS A 4 -18.64 5.92 -11.93
CA LYS A 4 -18.77 4.86 -12.94
C LYS A 4 -17.52 4.69 -13.81
N LYS A 5 -16.71 5.73 -13.95
CA LYS A 5 -15.49 5.70 -14.78
C LYS A 5 -14.30 5.11 -14.03
N TRP A 6 -14.20 5.36 -12.73
CA TRP A 6 -13.00 5.05 -11.93
C TRP A 6 -13.18 3.91 -10.93
N ASN A 7 -14.40 3.41 -10.76
CA ASN A 7 -14.69 2.34 -9.80
C ASN A 7 -15.33 1.12 -10.47
N PRO A 8 -15.18 -0.07 -9.86
CA PRO A 8 -14.35 -0.35 -8.68
C PRO A 8 -12.85 -0.19 -8.94
N VAL A 9 -12.05 -0.08 -7.88
CA VAL A 9 -10.59 0.08 -8.03
C VAL A 9 -10.02 -1.23 -8.55
N ASP A 10 -9.36 -1.19 -9.71
CA ASP A 10 -8.81 -2.39 -10.36
C ASP A 10 -7.70 -3.06 -9.52
N GLN A 11 -6.78 -2.24 -8.99
CA GLN A 11 -5.65 -2.69 -8.18
C GLN A 11 -5.50 -1.81 -6.94
N TYR A 12 -5.67 -2.40 -5.77
CA TYR A 12 -5.36 -1.79 -4.49
C TYR A 12 -4.10 -2.41 -3.90
N THR A 13 -3.18 -1.58 -3.41
CA THR A 13 -1.96 -2.02 -2.72
C THR A 13 -1.89 -1.38 -1.34
N GLY A 14 -1.56 -2.17 -0.33
CA GLY A 14 -1.48 -1.74 1.06
C GLY A 14 -0.95 -2.84 1.96
N GLY A 15 -0.37 -2.47 3.11
CA GLY A 15 0.19 -3.45 4.04
C GLY A 15 -0.90 -4.31 4.69
N VAL A 16 -0.51 -5.54 5.09
CA VAL A 16 -1.41 -6.53 5.69
C VAL A 16 -2.01 -6.06 7.03
N GLU A 17 -1.39 -5.09 7.69
CA GLU A 17 -1.89 -4.47 8.93
C GLU A 17 -3.30 -3.88 8.79
N HIS A 18 -3.75 -3.60 7.57
CA HIS A 18 -5.06 -3.05 7.27
C HIS A 18 -6.15 -4.10 7.00
N ALA A 19 -5.83 -5.40 7.10
CA ALA A 19 -6.71 -6.51 6.71
C ALA A 19 -8.09 -6.51 7.39
N VAL A 20 -8.13 -6.30 8.72
CA VAL A 20 -9.36 -6.47 9.52
C VAL A 20 -10.05 -5.16 9.88
N MET A 21 -9.41 -4.01 9.64
CA MET A 21 -9.98 -2.69 9.92
C MET A 21 -10.36 -2.01 8.61
N HIS A 22 -9.43 -1.27 8.01
CA HIS A 22 -9.68 -0.47 6.83
C HIS A 22 -10.31 -1.26 5.68
N LEU A 23 -9.79 -2.45 5.36
CA LEU A 23 -10.35 -3.26 4.27
C LEU A 23 -11.76 -3.76 4.60
N LEU A 24 -12.05 -4.10 5.86
CA LEU A 24 -13.39 -4.46 6.28
C LEU A 24 -14.35 -3.26 6.22
N TYR A 25 -13.92 -2.09 6.71
CA TYR A 25 -14.72 -0.86 6.67
C TYR A 25 -14.99 -0.40 5.23
N ALA A 26 -14.00 -0.46 4.35
CA ALA A 26 -14.17 -0.12 2.93
C ALA A 26 -15.25 -0.97 2.27
N ARG A 27 -15.26 -2.28 2.57
CA ARG A 27 -16.30 -3.20 2.08
C ARG A 27 -17.66 -2.87 2.67
N PHE A 28 -17.74 -2.65 3.98
CA PHE A 28 -18.99 -2.29 4.65
C PHE A 28 -19.61 -1.02 4.03
N PHE A 29 -18.84 0.06 3.91
CA PHE A 29 -19.34 1.31 3.35
C PHE A 29 -19.70 1.17 1.87
N THR A 30 -18.95 0.40 1.08
CA THR A 30 -19.31 0.13 -0.32
C THR A 30 -20.68 -0.54 -0.41
N LYS A 31 -20.91 -1.59 0.38
CA LYS A 31 -22.20 -2.28 0.39
C LYS A 31 -23.33 -1.39 0.89
N ALA A 32 -23.10 -0.62 1.95
CA ALA A 32 -24.09 0.34 2.46
C ALA A 32 -24.46 1.40 1.40
N LEU A 33 -23.47 1.98 0.71
CA LEU A 33 -23.71 2.97 -0.35
C LEU A 33 -24.45 2.36 -1.55
N ARG A 34 -24.13 1.11 -1.91
CA ARG A 34 -24.86 0.37 -2.94
C ARG A 34 -26.32 0.14 -2.53
N ASP A 35 -26.57 -0.28 -1.30
CA ASP A 35 -27.92 -0.56 -0.79
C ASP A 35 -28.75 0.73 -0.69
N LEU A 36 -28.11 1.89 -0.53
CA LEU A 36 -28.71 3.22 -0.63
C LEU A 36 -28.93 3.72 -2.07
N GLY A 37 -28.52 2.94 -3.09
CA GLY A 37 -28.65 3.30 -4.50
C GLY A 37 -27.68 4.37 -4.99
N LEU A 38 -26.63 4.67 -4.22
CA LEU A 38 -25.65 5.72 -4.55
C LEU A 38 -24.55 5.24 -5.50
N ILE A 39 -24.29 3.94 -5.50
CA ILE A 39 -23.32 3.27 -6.39
C ILE A 39 -23.89 1.94 -6.89
N ASP A 40 -23.30 1.40 -7.97
CA ASP A 40 -23.76 0.21 -8.69
C ASP A 40 -22.80 -0.99 -8.62
N PHE A 41 -21.83 -0.97 -7.70
CA PHE A 41 -20.86 -2.06 -7.48
C PHE A 41 -20.85 -2.57 -6.03
N ASP A 42 -20.42 -3.82 -5.83
CA ASP A 42 -20.53 -4.54 -4.54
C ASP A 42 -19.23 -4.56 -3.71
N GLU A 43 -18.08 -4.52 -4.35
CA GLU A 43 -16.76 -4.58 -3.71
C GLU A 43 -15.90 -3.40 -4.17
N PRO A 44 -15.16 -2.73 -3.27
CA PRO A 44 -14.39 -1.54 -3.61
C PRO A 44 -13.13 -1.83 -4.43
N PHE A 45 -12.56 -3.03 -4.29
CA PHE A 45 -11.27 -3.42 -4.86
C PHE A 45 -11.41 -4.73 -5.63
N VAL A 46 -11.08 -4.73 -6.93
CA VAL A 46 -11.10 -5.93 -7.78
C VAL A 46 -9.92 -6.84 -7.43
N ARG A 47 -8.73 -6.26 -7.28
CA ARG A 47 -7.52 -6.95 -6.85
C ARG A 47 -6.86 -6.24 -5.68
N LEU A 48 -6.57 -7.00 -4.64
CA LEU A 48 -5.72 -6.57 -3.53
C LEU A 48 -4.34 -7.22 -3.68
N PHE A 49 -3.28 -6.44 -3.56
CA PHE A 49 -1.91 -6.97 -3.49
C PHE A 49 -1.14 -6.31 -2.36
N ASN A 50 -0.74 -7.07 -1.35
CA ASN A 50 -0.09 -6.52 -0.18
C ASN A 50 1.43 -6.41 -0.40
N GLN A 51 2.00 -5.23 -0.18
CA GLN A 51 3.46 -5.09 -0.12
C GLN A 51 4.01 -5.66 1.19
N GLY A 52 5.22 -6.20 1.12
CA GLY A 52 5.99 -6.57 2.30
C GLY A 52 6.54 -5.36 3.04
N THR A 53 7.05 -5.60 4.25
CA THR A 53 7.62 -4.53 5.09
C THR A 53 9.10 -4.34 4.79
N ILE A 54 9.53 -3.10 4.55
CA ILE A 54 10.95 -2.76 4.54
C ILE A 54 11.43 -2.59 5.99
N ILE A 55 12.50 -3.30 6.33
CA ILE A 55 13.14 -3.27 7.64
C ILE A 55 14.54 -2.66 7.53
N TYR A 56 15.16 -2.34 8.67
CA TYR A 56 16.55 -1.90 8.73
C TYR A 56 17.23 -2.61 9.90
N GLN A 57 18.40 -3.20 9.65
CA GLN A 57 19.15 -3.99 10.63
C GLN A 57 18.29 -5.10 11.26
N HIS A 58 17.56 -5.84 10.41
CA HIS A 58 16.64 -6.91 10.82
C HIS A 58 15.50 -6.46 11.76
N GLN A 59 15.22 -5.16 11.85
CA GLN A 59 14.17 -4.61 12.70
C GLN A 59 13.22 -3.72 11.90
N LYS A 60 11.92 -3.83 12.18
CA LYS A 60 10.92 -2.89 11.65
C LYS A 60 11.33 -1.45 12.00
N MET A 61 11.35 -0.60 10.98
CA MET A 61 11.63 0.83 11.15
C MET A 61 10.52 1.50 11.97
N SER A 62 10.89 2.27 12.98
CA SER A 62 9.96 3.10 13.75
C SER A 62 10.65 4.29 14.42
N LYS A 63 9.91 5.40 14.60
CA LYS A 63 10.42 6.59 15.30
C LYS A 63 10.89 6.28 16.72
N SER A 64 10.16 5.43 17.44
CA SER A 64 10.50 5.01 18.81
C SER A 64 11.82 4.23 18.90
N ARG A 65 12.27 3.62 17.81
CA ARG A 65 13.53 2.87 17.74
C ARG A 65 14.68 3.71 17.18
N GLY A 66 14.42 4.92 16.69
CA GLY A 66 15.44 5.79 16.09
C GLY A 66 16.09 5.22 14.83
N ASN A 67 15.49 4.21 14.20
CA ASN A 67 16.07 3.47 13.06
C ASN A 67 15.35 3.76 11.73
N VAL A 68 14.68 4.91 11.62
CA VAL A 68 13.98 5.32 10.41
C VAL A 68 14.98 5.85 9.39
N ILE A 69 14.91 5.33 8.17
CA ILE A 69 15.67 5.85 7.04
C ILE A 69 14.73 6.69 6.17
N ALA A 70 15.09 7.97 5.98
CA ALA A 70 14.34 8.88 5.12
C ALA A 70 14.79 8.69 3.65
N PRO A 71 13.87 8.41 2.71
CA PRO A 71 14.24 8.26 1.30
C PRO A 71 14.81 9.54 0.67
N ASP A 72 14.40 10.73 1.14
CA ASP A 72 14.76 12.02 0.54
C ASP A 72 16.26 12.28 0.50
N ASP A 73 16.99 11.82 1.52
CA ASP A 73 18.45 11.95 1.57
C ASP A 73 19.11 11.16 0.43
N TYR A 74 18.67 9.93 0.21
CA TYR A 74 19.13 9.07 -0.90
C TYR A 74 18.67 9.59 -2.26
N VAL A 75 17.43 10.08 -2.36
CA VAL A 75 16.94 10.69 -3.61
C VAL A 75 17.80 11.89 -4.00
N SER A 76 18.25 12.68 -3.02
CA SER A 76 19.11 13.84 -3.25
C SER A 76 20.53 13.44 -3.68
N GLU A 77 21.04 12.31 -3.16
CA GLU A 77 22.39 11.83 -3.44
C GLU A 77 22.49 11.00 -4.74
N VAL A 78 21.58 10.04 -4.94
CA VAL A 78 21.64 9.05 -6.03
C VAL A 78 20.48 9.14 -7.01
N GLY A 79 19.48 9.97 -6.75
CA GLY A 79 18.32 10.17 -7.64
C GLY A 79 17.16 9.20 -7.38
N ALA A 80 15.96 9.63 -7.76
CA ALA A 80 14.72 8.88 -7.51
C ALA A 80 14.68 7.53 -8.22
N ASP A 81 15.23 7.44 -9.44
CA ASP A 81 15.22 6.20 -10.22
C ASP A 81 16.07 5.11 -9.59
N VAL A 82 17.20 5.47 -8.98
CA VAL A 82 18.06 4.51 -8.25
C VAL A 82 17.32 3.95 -7.05
N VAL A 83 16.69 4.81 -6.23
CA VAL A 83 15.92 4.39 -5.05
C VAL A 83 14.75 3.50 -5.43
N ARG A 84 13.99 3.86 -6.49
CA ARG A 84 12.86 3.05 -6.97
C ARG A 84 13.32 1.70 -7.53
N SER A 85 14.39 1.69 -8.31
CA SER A 85 14.92 0.45 -8.90
C SER A 85 15.42 -0.50 -7.82
N TYR A 86 16.12 0.05 -6.81
CA TYR A 86 16.54 -0.70 -5.63
C TYR A 86 15.34 -1.36 -4.92
N LEU A 87 14.29 -0.60 -4.61
CA LEU A 87 13.09 -1.13 -3.97
C LEU A 87 12.38 -2.20 -4.81
N MET A 88 12.39 -2.09 -6.14
CA MET A 88 11.78 -3.07 -7.04
C MET A 88 12.64 -4.32 -7.24
N PHE A 89 13.94 -4.25 -6.95
CA PHE A 89 14.90 -5.33 -7.16
C PHE A 89 15.30 -6.07 -5.86
N LEU A 90 14.96 -5.51 -4.70
CA LEU A 90 15.27 -6.06 -3.38
C LEU A 90 14.73 -7.48 -3.17
N GLY A 91 13.58 -7.80 -3.76
CA GLY A 91 12.92 -9.08 -3.65
C GLY A 91 11.49 -9.03 -4.18
N PRO A 92 10.72 -10.13 -4.03
CA PRO A 92 9.30 -10.13 -4.35
C PRO A 92 8.55 -9.03 -3.59
N TRP A 93 7.62 -8.36 -4.26
CA TRP A 93 6.87 -7.22 -3.73
C TRP A 93 6.21 -7.50 -2.37
N GLU A 94 5.63 -8.67 -2.22
CA GLU A 94 4.93 -9.14 -1.03
C GLU A 94 5.85 -9.56 0.12
N ALA A 95 7.13 -9.84 -0.16
CA ALA A 95 8.11 -10.25 0.84
C ALA A 95 8.72 -9.04 1.56
N GLY A 96 8.92 -7.93 0.85
CA GLY A 96 9.66 -6.78 1.36
C GLY A 96 11.16 -7.08 1.40
N GLY A 97 11.88 -6.52 2.38
CA GLY A 97 13.31 -6.79 2.54
C GLY A 97 14.00 -5.89 3.55
N ASP A 98 15.26 -6.20 3.85
CA ASP A 98 16.11 -5.37 4.71
C ASP A 98 16.79 -4.28 3.89
N TRP A 99 16.79 -3.06 4.40
CA TRP A 99 17.44 -1.93 3.78
C TRP A 99 18.96 -2.03 3.95
N SER A 100 19.71 -1.97 2.84
CA SER A 100 21.17 -2.07 2.78
C SER A 100 21.82 -0.92 2.03
#